data_AF-A0A8X7BCK2-F1
#
_entry.id   AF-A0A8X7BCK2-F1
#
_cell.length_a   1.000
_cell.length_b   1.000
_cell.length_c   1.000
_cell.angle_alpha   90.00
_cell.angle_beta   90.00
_cell.angle_gamma   90.00
#
_symmetry.space_group_name_H-M   'P 1'
#
loop_
_entity.id
_entity.type
_entity.pdbx_description
1 polymer ?
#
loop_
_entity_poly.entity_id
_entity_poly.type
_entity_poly.pdbx_seq_one_letter_code
_entity_poly.pdbx_strand_id
1 'polypeptide(L)'
;MYGRDPKGPLSILKSIWTGNTLLPLNMKGSVQSYLKKLKEMLEVATHKAKLTSDVQQGSYTKYYNRQKKHREFAPGDQVLVLIPDSTNKLYARWTGPVKVAKRVKPNSYYLQMAGGNLRLLHVNKIREYRARVQTVGVIYDIDD
;
A
#
# COMPACT_ATOMS: atom_id res chain seq x y z
N MET A 1 19.61 13.46 13.69
CA MET A 1 18.48 12.55 13.99
C MET A 1 17.60 13.23 15.03
N TYR A 2 16.28 13.12 14.89
CA TYR A 2 15.30 13.90 15.65
C TYR A 2 15.49 13.78 17.16
N GLY A 3 16.00 14.86 17.78
CA GLY A 3 16.24 15.01 19.22
C GLY A 3 15.49 16.23 19.73
N ARG A 4 14.16 16.13 19.81
CA ARG A 4 13.38 17.09 20.57
C ARG A 4 13.37 16.60 22.01
N ASP A 5 13.70 17.48 22.95
CA ASP A 5 13.50 17.19 24.36
C ASP A 5 12.02 16.83 24.59
N PRO A 6 11.73 15.69 25.25
CA PRO A 6 10.36 15.32 25.55
C PRO A 6 9.76 16.41 26.44
N LYS A 7 8.67 17.02 25.98
CA LYS A 7 7.88 17.96 26.78
C LYS A 7 7.03 17.20 27.80
N GLY A 8 7.72 16.65 28.79
CA GLY A 8 7.12 16.04 29.98
C GLY A 8 6.94 17.06 31.11
N PRO A 9 6.27 16.65 32.21
CA PRO A 9 6.02 17.54 33.35
C PRO A 9 7.29 18.11 33.97
N LEU A 10 8.38 17.33 34.05
CA LEU A 10 9.68 17.78 34.57
C LEU A 10 10.38 18.78 33.64
N SER A 11 10.25 18.60 32.32
CA SER A 11 10.81 19.53 31.33
C SER A 11 10.09 20.88 31.39
N ILE A 12 8.76 20.84 31.57
CA ILE A 12 7.93 22.03 31.79
C ILE A 12 8.29 22.71 33.12
N LEU A 13 8.45 21.95 34.20
CA LEU A 13 8.85 22.50 35.50
C LEU A 13 10.23 23.16 35.45
N LYS A 14 11.21 22.50 34.80
CA LYS A 14 12.54 23.05 34.57
C LYS A 14 12.46 24.35 33.77
N SER A 15 11.62 24.43 32.73
CA SER A 15 11.50 25.63 31.90
C SER A 15 10.79 26.78 32.62
N ILE A 16 9.86 26.48 33.53
CA ILE A 16 9.22 27.46 34.41
C ILE A 16 10.25 28.02 35.40
N TRP A 17 10.98 27.15 36.11
CA TRP A 17 11.97 27.59 37.11
C TRP A 17 13.16 28.32 36.52
N THR A 18 13.56 28.01 35.29
CA THR A 18 14.62 28.73 34.58
C THR A 18 14.13 30.02 33.92
N GLY A 19 12.85 30.39 34.08
CA GLY A 19 12.28 31.63 33.51
C GLY A 19 12.07 31.60 32.00
N ASN A 20 12.39 30.49 31.34
CA ASN A 20 12.23 30.29 29.90
C ASN A 20 10.77 30.14 29.47
N THR A 21 9.86 29.87 30.39
CA THR A 21 8.42 29.78 30.14
C THR A 21 7.65 30.49 31.25
N LEU A 22 6.96 31.57 30.90
CA LEU A 22 6.05 32.24 31.82
C LEU A 22 4.78 31.39 31.93
N LEU A 23 4.46 30.94 33.15
CA LEU A 23 3.12 30.44 33.43
C LEU A 23 2.14 31.57 33.14
N PRO A 24 0.98 31.29 32.51
CA PRO A 24 -0.11 32.24 32.49
C PRO A 24 -0.61 32.39 33.94
N LEU A 25 0.02 33.29 34.70
CA LEU A 25 -0.36 33.70 36.06
C LEU A 25 -1.83 34.18 36.11
N ASN A 26 -2.37 34.51 34.93
CA ASN A 26 -3.74 34.98 34.71
C ASN A 26 -4.59 33.92 34.00
N MET A 27 -4.53 32.64 34.42
CA MET A 27 -5.47 31.64 33.94
C MET A 27 -6.85 31.95 34.55
N LYS A 28 -7.56 32.90 33.94
CA LYS A 28 -8.91 33.33 34.32
C LYS A 28 -9.90 32.22 33.96
N GLY A 29 -9.95 31.16 34.76
CA GLY A 29 -10.87 30.05 34.58
C GLY A 29 -10.59 28.92 35.56
N SER A 30 -11.65 28.33 36.12
CA SER A 30 -11.55 27.09 36.90
C SER A 30 -10.89 25.99 36.05
N VAL A 31 -10.03 25.16 36.65
CA VAL A 31 -9.41 24.00 35.97
C VAL A 31 -10.46 23.12 35.29
N GLN A 32 -11.65 23.01 35.89
CA GLN A 32 -12.78 22.27 35.33
C GLN A 32 -13.28 22.85 34.01
N SER A 33 -13.33 24.19 33.87
CA SER A 33 -13.78 24.83 32.63
C SER A 33 -12.75 24.65 31.51
N TYR A 34 -11.45 24.69 31.85
CA TYR A 34 -10.37 24.38 30.90
C TYR A 34 -10.45 22.93 30.41
N LEU A 35 -10.57 21.96 31.32
CA LEU A 35 -10.67 20.54 30.94
C LEU A 35 -11.91 20.28 30.08
N LYS A 36 -13.05 20.89 30.42
CA LYS A 36 -14.28 20.80 29.62
C LYS A 36 -14.04 21.35 28.21
N LYS A 37 -13.46 22.55 28.09
CA LYS A 37 -13.14 23.18 26.80
C LYS A 37 -12.15 22.33 25.99
N LEU A 38 -11.13 21.77 26.63
CA LEU A 38 -10.16 20.91 25.96
C LEU A 38 -10.84 19.65 25.39
N LYS A 39 -11.72 19.02 26.18
CA LYS A 39 -12.49 17.85 25.73
C LYS A 39 -13.34 18.19 24.51
N GLU A 40 -14.08 19.30 24.57
CA GLU A 40 -14.91 19.78 23.46
C GLU A 40 -14.07 20.06 22.20
N MET A 41 -12.91 20.70 22.34
CA MET A 41 -11.99 20.94 21.23
C MET A 41 -11.48 19.64 20.59
N LEU A 42 -11.15 18.63 21.40
CA LEU A 42 -10.71 17.32 20.92
C LEU A 42 -11.84 16.57 20.20
N GLU A 43 -13.07 16.65 20.70
CA GLU A 43 -14.25 16.07 20.04
C GLU A 43 -14.47 16.72 18.67
N VAL A 44 -14.42 18.06 18.59
CA VAL A 44 -14.54 18.80 17.33
C VAL A 44 -13.40 18.44 16.37
N ALA A 45 -12.16 18.37 16.86
CA ALA A 45 -11.01 18.02 16.04
C ALA A 45 -11.12 16.58 15.49
N THR A 46 -11.54 15.64 16.33
CA THR A 46 -11.75 14.24 15.95
C THR A 46 -12.84 14.12 14.89
N HIS A 47 -13.96 14.83 15.07
CA HIS A 47 -15.04 14.86 14.10
C HIS A 47 -14.57 15.41 12.74
N LYS A 48 -13.85 16.53 12.73
CA LYS A 48 -13.27 17.11 11.50
C LYS A 48 -12.26 16.19 10.83
N ALA A 49 -11.40 15.56 11.62
CA ALA A 49 -10.40 14.62 11.12
C ALA A 49 -11.08 13.41 10.46
N LYS A 50 -12.14 12.87 11.08
CA LYS A 50 -12.91 11.76 10.51
C LYS A 50 -13.54 12.14 9.18
N LEU A 51 -14.27 13.26 9.12
CA LEU A 51 -14.89 13.75 7.88
C LEU A 51 -13.88 13.93 6.76
N THR A 52 -12.74 14.55 7.07
CA THR A 52 -11.69 14.79 6.08
C THR A 52 -11.02 13.49 5.65
N SER A 53 -10.73 12.60 6.60
CA SER A 53 -10.17 11.28 6.32
C SER A 53 -11.06 10.49 5.37
N ASP A 54 -12.36 10.45 5.61
CA ASP A 54 -13.30 9.69 4.76
C ASP A 54 -13.33 10.22 3.32
N VAL A 55 -13.36 11.55 3.15
CA VAL A 55 -13.32 12.19 1.82
C VAL A 55 -12.00 11.92 1.10
N GLN A 56 -10.87 12.03 1.81
CA GLN A 56 -9.55 11.82 1.24
C GLN A 56 -9.31 10.34 0.90
N GLN A 57 -9.74 9.42 1.75
CA GLN A 57 -9.69 7.98 1.48
C GLN A 57 -10.50 7.62 0.23
N GLY A 58 -11.71 8.17 0.10
CA GLY A 58 -12.54 7.97 -1.10
C GLY A 58 -11.86 8.46 -2.37
N SER A 59 -11.31 9.68 -2.33
CA SER A 59 -10.58 10.28 -3.47
C SER A 59 -9.32 9.50 -3.84
N TYR A 60 -8.54 9.09 -2.84
CA TYR A 60 -7.34 8.27 -3.00
C TYR A 60 -7.66 6.93 -3.66
N THR A 61 -8.69 6.24 -3.18
CA THR A 61 -9.11 4.93 -3.70
C THR A 61 -9.55 5.02 -5.16
N LYS A 62 -10.34 6.06 -5.50
CA LYS A 62 -10.75 6.33 -6.89
C LYS A 62 -9.54 6.59 -7.79
N TYR A 63 -8.63 7.47 -7.37
CA TYR A 63 -7.44 7.80 -8.16
C TYR A 63 -6.52 6.59 -8.35
N TYR A 64 -6.24 5.85 -7.28
CA TYR A 64 -5.39 4.66 -7.32
C TYR A 64 -5.98 3.55 -8.20
N ASN A 65 -7.30 3.35 -8.16
CA ASN A 65 -7.99 2.31 -8.93
C ASN A 65 -8.31 2.72 -10.37
N ARG A 66 -8.22 4.00 -10.74
CA ARG A 66 -8.62 4.52 -12.06
C ARG A 66 -8.02 3.77 -13.26
N GLN A 67 -6.78 3.32 -13.14
CA GLN A 67 -6.05 2.62 -14.22
C GLN A 67 -5.97 1.11 -13.99
N LYS A 68 -6.64 0.59 -12.96
CA LYS A 68 -6.64 -0.84 -12.65
C LYS A 68 -7.68 -1.52 -13.55
N LYS A 69 -7.22 -2.46 -14.36
CA LYS A 69 -8.09 -3.36 -15.12
C LYS A 69 -8.35 -4.62 -14.30
N HIS A 70 -9.58 -5.13 -14.36
CA HIS A 70 -9.89 -6.45 -13.83
C HIS A 70 -9.07 -7.49 -14.59
N ARG A 71 -8.46 -8.43 -13.86
CA ARG A 71 -7.64 -9.50 -14.42
C ARG A 71 -8.02 -10.78 -13.71
N GLU A 72 -8.48 -11.76 -14.48
CA GLU A 72 -8.77 -13.09 -13.98
C GLU A 72 -8.01 -14.10 -14.81
N PHE A 73 -7.57 -15.16 -14.16
CA PHE A 73 -6.87 -16.27 -14.77
C PHE A 73 -7.57 -17.56 -14.36
N ALA A 74 -7.73 -18.47 -15.31
CA ALA A 74 -8.23 -19.81 -15.09
C ALA A 74 -7.07 -20.77 -14.73
N PRO A 75 -7.34 -21.86 -14.01
CA PRO A 75 -6.39 -22.97 -13.90
C PRO A 75 -5.96 -23.45 -15.29
N GLY A 76 -4.65 -23.59 -15.52
CA GLY A 76 -4.07 -23.98 -16.80
C GLY A 76 -3.48 -22.82 -17.61
N ASP A 77 -3.90 -21.58 -17.35
CA ASP A 77 -3.39 -20.40 -18.08
C ASP A 77 -1.88 -20.22 -17.87
N GLN A 78 -1.19 -19.82 -18.94
CA GLN A 78 0.21 -19.45 -18.89
C GLN A 78 0.37 -17.97 -18.52
N VAL A 79 1.16 -17.71 -17.48
CA VAL A 79 1.38 -16.37 -16.94
C VAL A 79 2.84 -16.10 -16.66
N LEU A 80 3.26 -14.85 -16.83
CA LEU A 80 4.55 -14.33 -16.37
C LEU A 80 4.47 -13.92 -14.91
N VAL A 81 5.56 -14.17 -14.17
CA VAL A 81 5.60 -13.91 -12.73
C VAL A 81 6.71 -12.93 -12.38
N LEU A 82 6.43 -11.97 -11.49
CA LEU A 82 7.42 -11.01 -11.00
C LEU A 82 8.00 -11.48 -9.66
N ILE A 83 9.18 -12.09 -9.70
CA ILE A 83 9.91 -12.58 -8.52
C ILE A 83 11.27 -11.88 -8.46
N PRO A 84 11.70 -11.40 -7.28
CA PRO A 84 13.07 -10.92 -7.13
C PRO A 84 14.04 -12.09 -7.36
N ASP A 85 14.86 -11.95 -8.40
CA ASP A 85 15.83 -12.94 -8.86
C ASP A 85 17.27 -12.54 -8.50
N SER A 86 17.45 -11.45 -7.75
CA SER A 86 18.75 -10.96 -7.30
C SER A 86 18.72 -10.50 -5.85
N THR A 87 19.91 -10.40 -5.24
CA THR A 87 20.09 -9.81 -3.90
C THR A 87 19.70 -8.32 -3.87
N ASN A 88 19.70 -7.64 -5.02
CA ASN A 88 19.30 -6.24 -5.11
C ASN A 88 17.78 -6.09 -5.04
N LYS A 89 17.30 -5.50 -3.94
CA LYS A 89 15.87 -5.27 -3.67
C LYS A 89 15.15 -4.43 -4.73
N LEU A 90 15.88 -3.62 -5.50
CA LEU A 90 15.31 -2.76 -6.55
C LEU A 90 15.12 -3.49 -7.88
N TYR A 91 15.64 -4.71 -8.01
CA TYR A 91 15.69 -5.41 -9.27
C TYR A 91 14.81 -6.67 -9.22
N ALA A 92 13.79 -6.71 -10.08
CA ALA A 92 12.92 -7.87 -10.26
C ALA A 92 12.51 -7.95 -11.74
N ARG A 93 12.66 -9.13 -12.34
CA ARG A 93 12.29 -9.39 -13.74
C ARG A 93 10.97 -10.17 -13.84
N TRP A 94 10.30 -10.03 -14.98
CA TRP A 94 9.21 -10.94 -15.35
C TRP A 94 9.81 -12.24 -15.84
N THR A 95 9.56 -13.33 -15.11
CA THR A 95 10.15 -14.64 -15.35
C THR A 95 9.10 -15.63 -15.83
N GLY A 96 9.42 -16.28 -16.96
CA GLY A 96 8.87 -17.54 -17.46
C GLY A 96 7.36 -17.59 -17.73
N PRO A 97 6.89 -18.39 -18.70
CA PRO A 97 5.51 -18.85 -18.67
C PRO A 97 5.35 -19.91 -17.58
N VAL A 98 4.58 -19.59 -16.55
CA VAL A 98 4.25 -20.43 -15.41
C VAL A 98 2.76 -20.76 -15.48
N LYS A 99 2.36 -21.99 -15.17
CA LYS A 99 0.94 -22.37 -15.21
C LYS A 99 0.22 -21.98 -13.92
N VAL A 100 -0.98 -21.45 -14.04
CA VAL A 100 -1.89 -21.24 -12.91
C VAL A 100 -2.42 -22.61 -12.44
N ALA A 101 -2.20 -22.96 -11.19
CA ALA A 101 -2.68 -24.22 -10.61
C ALA A 101 -4.11 -24.09 -10.09
N LYS A 102 -4.37 -23.06 -9.26
CA LYS A 102 -5.71 -22.78 -8.72
C LYS A 102 -5.85 -21.35 -8.22
N ARG A 103 -7.08 -20.82 -8.23
CA ARG A 103 -7.47 -19.56 -7.58
C ARG A 103 -7.83 -19.83 -6.12
N VAL A 104 -7.24 -19.07 -5.19
CA VAL A 104 -7.51 -19.22 -3.73
C VAL A 104 -8.45 -18.12 -3.25
N LYS A 105 -8.14 -16.89 -3.68
CA LYS A 105 -8.88 -15.68 -3.36
C LYS A 105 -9.10 -14.89 -4.65
N PRO A 106 -9.98 -13.87 -4.66
CA PRO A 106 -10.23 -13.08 -5.86
C PRO A 106 -8.95 -12.60 -6.56
N ASN A 107 -7.93 -12.17 -5.80
CA ASN A 107 -6.67 -11.64 -6.31
C ASN A 107 -5.44 -12.50 -5.97
N SER A 108 -5.61 -13.75 -5.55
CA SER A 108 -4.48 -14.60 -5.14
C SER A 108 -4.57 -16.00 -5.76
N TYR A 109 -3.48 -16.39 -6.41
CA TYR A 109 -3.39 -17.60 -7.23
C TYR A 109 -2.21 -18.45 -6.79
N TYR A 110 -2.38 -19.77 -6.80
CA TYR A 110 -1.27 -20.70 -6.75
C TYR A 110 -0.73 -20.91 -8.16
N LEU A 111 0.58 -20.72 -8.33
CA LEU A 111 1.28 -20.95 -9.58
C LEU A 111 2.22 -22.14 -9.44
N GLN A 112 2.28 -22.95 -10.49
CA GLN A 112 3.15 -24.11 -10.61
C GLN A 112 4.51 -23.69 -11.18
N MET A 113 5.48 -23.42 -10.31
CA MET A 113 6.82 -22.97 -10.71
C MET A 113 7.57 -24.06 -11.48
N ALA A 114 8.57 -23.66 -12.26
CA ALA A 114 9.40 -24.57 -13.06
C ALA A 114 10.07 -25.70 -12.24
N GLY A 115 10.37 -25.44 -10.97
CA GLY A 115 10.95 -26.42 -10.03
C GLY A 115 9.93 -27.30 -9.30
N GLY A 116 8.70 -27.43 -9.79
CA GLY A 116 7.67 -28.28 -9.16
C GLY A 116 6.96 -27.67 -7.94
N ASN A 117 7.48 -26.57 -7.39
CA ASN A 117 6.92 -25.92 -6.21
C ASN A 117 5.68 -25.06 -6.55
N LEU A 118 4.65 -25.17 -5.70
CA LEU A 118 3.49 -24.28 -5.74
C LEU A 118 3.78 -22.99 -4.95
N ARG A 119 3.55 -21.83 -5.57
CA ARG A 119 3.72 -20.53 -4.90
C ARG A 119 2.44 -19.71 -4.94
N LEU A 120 2.04 -19.19 -3.77
CA LEU A 120 0.91 -18.25 -3.67
C LEU A 120 1.37 -16.84 -4.03
N LEU A 121 0.76 -16.25 -5.05
CA LEU A 121 1.07 -14.90 -5.51
C LEU A 121 -0.17 -14.06 -5.76
N HIS A 122 -0.03 -12.75 -5.52
CA HIS A 122 -1.07 -11.78 -5.81
C HIS A 122 -1.10 -11.42 -7.30
N VAL A 123 -2.28 -11.14 -7.86
CA VAL A 123 -2.50 -10.79 -9.28
C VAL A 123 -1.57 -9.68 -9.80
N ASN A 124 -1.17 -8.76 -8.92
CA ASN A 124 -0.22 -7.67 -9.25
C ASN A 124 1.19 -8.17 -9.62
N LYS A 125 1.56 -9.38 -9.19
CA LYS A 125 2.84 -10.03 -9.50
C LYS A 125 2.71 -11.00 -10.69
N ILE A 126 1.60 -10.95 -11.42
CA ILE A 126 1.25 -11.87 -12.49
C ILE A 126 0.84 -11.08 -13.75
N ARG A 127 1.26 -11.55 -14.92
CA ARG A 127 0.84 -11.02 -16.23
C ARG A 127 0.46 -12.17 -17.16
N GLU A 128 -0.50 -11.94 -18.05
CA GLU A 128 -0.81 -12.87 -19.15
C GLU A 128 0.45 -13.11 -20.00
N TYR A 129 0.76 -14.37 -20.27
CA TYR A 129 1.81 -14.72 -21.22
C TYR A 129 1.23 -14.75 -22.64
N ARG A 130 1.72 -13.87 -23.52
CA ARG A 130 1.36 -13.88 -24.94
C ARG A 130 2.49 -14.49 -25.74
N ALA A 131 2.26 -15.68 -26.31
CA ALA A 131 3.21 -16.32 -27.19
C ALA A 131 3.46 -15.42 -28.41
N ARG A 132 4.73 -15.25 -28.78
CA ARG A 132 5.08 -14.62 -30.06
C ARG A 132 4.83 -15.67 -31.14
N VAL A 133 3.82 -15.45 -31.98
CA VAL A 133 3.58 -16.29 -33.16
C VAL A 133 4.76 -16.04 -34.11
N GLN A 134 5.54 -17.08 -34.40
CA GLN A 134 6.47 -17.03 -35.53
C GLN A 134 5.61 -17.10 -36.80
N THR A 135 5.87 -16.20 -37.74
CA THR A 135 5.19 -16.10 -39.04
C THR A 135 5.09 -17.49 -39.68
N VAL A 136 3.86 -17.98 -39.91
CA VAL A 136 3.64 -19.23 -40.64
C VAL A 136 3.92 -18.92 -42.11
N GLY A 137 5.01 -19.46 -42.66
CA GLY A 137 5.31 -19.37 -44.08
C GLY A 137 4.27 -20.17 -44.86
N VAL A 138 3.48 -19.49 -45.70
CA VAL A 138 2.58 -20.15 -46.66
C VAL A 138 3.46 -20.59 -47.83
N ILE A 139 3.69 -21.89 -47.94
CA ILE A 139 4.32 -22.49 -49.13
C ILE A 139 3.18 -22.78 -50.09
N TYR A 140 3.19 -22.13 -51.27
CA TYR A 140 2.33 -22.52 -52.37
C TYR A 140 3.08 -23.62 -53.12
N ASP A 141 2.54 -24.84 -53.11
CA ASP A 141 2.93 -25.84 -54.10
C ASP A 141 2.42 -25.34 -55.45
N ILE A 142 3.36 -25.01 -56.33
CA ILE A 142 3.10 -24.75 -57.75
C ILE A 142 3.27 -26.12 -58.42
N ASP A 143 2.15 -26.75 -58.76
CA ASP A 143 2.13 -27.95 -59.60
C ASP A 143 2.57 -27.58 -61.02
N ASP A 144 3.64 -28.23 -61.51
CA ASP A 144 4.06 -28.28 -62.92
C ASP A 144 3.73 -29.66 -63.52
#